data_AF-A0A383B4Z1-F1
#
_entry.id   AF-A0A383B4Z1-F1
#
_cell.length_a   1.000
_cell.length_b   1.000
_cell.length_c   1.000
_cell.angle_alpha   90.00
_cell.angle_beta   90.00
_cell.angle_gamma   90.00
#
_symmetry.space_group_name_H-M   'P 1'
#
loop_
_entity.id
_entity.type
_entity.pdbx_description
1 polymer ?
#
loop_
_entity_poly.entity_id
_entity_poly.type
_entity_poly.pdbx_seq_one_letter_code
_entity_poly.pdbx_strand_id
1 'polypeptide(L)' 'MAKRDYYEILGIKKDADERSIKKAYRKLARKHHP' A
#
# COMPACT_ATOMS: atom_id res chain seq x y z
N MET A 1 -9.03 19.37 -3.22
CA MET A 1 -8.50 18.19 -3.92
C MET A 1 -8.07 17.19 -2.85
N ALA A 2 -8.81 16.08 -2.68
CA ALA A 2 -8.59 15.15 -1.58
C ALA A 2 -7.20 14.50 -1.71
N LYS A 3 -6.37 14.69 -0.68
CA LYS A 3 -5.04 14.10 -0.57
C LYS A 3 -5.20 12.58 -0.61
N ARG A 4 -4.71 11.92 -1.66
CA ARG A 4 -4.75 10.45 -1.73
C ARG A 4 -3.92 9.89 -0.58
N ASP A 5 -4.58 9.17 0.34
CA ASP A 5 -3.89 8.56 1.47
C ASP A 5 -3.29 7.22 0.99
N TYR A 6 -2.02 7.26 0.59
CA TYR A 6 -1.32 6.09 0.06
C TYR A 6 -1.25 4.93 1.06
N TYR A 7 -1.28 5.23 2.36
CA TYR A 7 -1.29 4.22 3.41
C TYR A 7 -2.63 3.49 3.46
N GLU A 8 -3.74 4.21 3.31
CA GLU A 8 -5.07 3.58 3.20
C GLU A 8 -5.21 2.75 1.91
N ILE A 9 -4.69 3.26 0.79
CA ILE A 9 -4.69 2.53 -0.49
C ILE A 9 -3.90 1.22 -0.38
N LEU A 10 -2.73 1.26 0.26
CA LEU A 10 -1.92 0.06 0.53
C LEU A 10 -2.48 -0.81 1.67
N GLY A 11 -3.48 -0.32 2.42
CA GLY A 11 -4.07 -1.02 3.56
C GLY A 11 -3.12 -1.17 4.74
N ILE A 12 -2.23 -0.21 4.94
CA ILE A 12 -1.20 -0.20 5.99
C ILE A 12 -1.34 1.04 6.87
N LYS A 13 -0.77 1.00 8.08
CA LYS A 13 -0.70 2.15 8.95
C LYS A 13 0.37 3.15 8.47
N LYS A 14 0.25 4.41 8.90
CA LYS A 14 1.19 5.50 8.57
C LYS A 14 2.58 5.33 9.21
N ASP A 15 2.66 4.52 10.27
CA ASP A 15 3.89 4.14 10.97
C ASP A 15 4.53 2.86 10.41
N ALA A 16 3.99 2.31 9.32
CA ALA A 16 4.47 1.06 8.75
C ALA A 16 5.92 1.18 8.25
N ASP A 17 6.71 0.14 8.53
CA ASP A 17 8.09 0.02 8.09
C ASP A 17 8.17 -0.26 6.57
N GLU A 18 9.32 0.04 5.98
CA GLU A 18 9.53 -0.11 4.53
C GLU A 18 9.29 -1.56 4.05
N ARG A 19 9.55 -2.54 4.92
CA ARG A 19 9.30 -3.96 4.63
C ARG A 19 7.80 -4.24 4.51
N SER A 20 6.97 -3.67 5.38
CA SER A 20 5.51 -3.79 5.31
C SER A 20 4.93 -3.11 4.07
N ILE A 21 5.45 -1.92 3.71
CA ILE A 21 5.07 -1.22 2.48
C ILE A 21 5.34 -2.10 1.26
N LYS A 22 6.55 -2.66 1.13
CA LYS A 22 6.92 -3.55 0.02
C LYS A 22 6.07 -4.82 -0.02
N LYS A 23 5.75 -5.40 1.14
CA LYS A 23 4.90 -6.60 1.24
C LYS A 23 3.47 -6.31 0.80
N ALA A 24 2.89 -5.20 1.23
CA ALA A 24 1.54 -4.77 0.86
C ALA A 24 1.45 -4.49 -0.65
N TYR A 25 2.42 -3.74 -1.19
CA TYR A 25 2.53 -3.48 -2.62
C TYR A 25 2.58 -4.78 -3.44
N ARG A 26 3.48 -5.72 -3.11
CA ARG A 26 3.59 -7.01 -3.83
C ARG A 26 2.30 -7.85 -3.75
N LYS A 27 1.53 -7.72 -2.68
CA LYS A 27 0.24 -8.42 -2.55
C LYS A 27 -0.81 -7.81 -3.47
N LEU A 28 -0.94 -6.48 -3.48
CA LEU A 28 -1.88 -5.77 -4.34
C LEU A 28 -1.50 -5.88 -5.82
N ALA A 29 -0.22 -5.77 -6.14
CA ALA A 29 0.29 -5.90 -7.50
C ALA A 29 -0.05 -7.27 -8.11
N ARG A 30 0.02 -8.36 -7.35
CA ARG A 30 -0.40 -9.69 -7.84
C ARG A 30 -1.90 -9.82 -8.06
N LYS A 31 -2.71 -9.11 -7.25
CA LYS A 31 -4.17 -9.14 -7.35
C LYS A 31 -4.68 -8.33 -8.54
N HIS A 32 -3.97 -7.26 -8.89
CA HIS A 32 -4.35 -6.32 -9.94
C HIS A 32 -3.39 -6.34 -11.13
N HIS A 33 -2.55 -7.37 -11.24
CA HIS A 33 -1.76 -7.57 -12.45
C HIS A 33 -2.73 -7.82 -13.60
N PRO A 34 -2.63 -7.07 -14.71
CA PRO A 34 -3.46 -7.30 -15.89
C PRO A 34 -3.21 -8.69 -16.50
#